data_AF-A0AAZ3RSY5-F1
#
_entry.id   AF-A0AAZ3RSY5-F1
#
_cell.length_a   1.000
_cell.length_b   1.000
_cell.length_c   1.000
_cell.angle_alpha   90.00
_cell.angle_beta   90.00
_cell.angle_gamma   90.00
#
_symmetry.space_group_name_H-M   'P 1'
#
loop_
_entity.id
_entity.type
_entity.pdbx_description
1 polymer ?
#
loop_
_entity_poly.entity_id
_entity_poly.type
_entity_poly.pdbx_seq_one_letter_code
_entity_poly.pdbx_strand_id
1 'polypeptide(L)'
;MTHMDYEYTLLGSSMEDYRKRPPKPQVDDSPMSLFAVLEVKRHPLHLHGTWPRCTLGCGTSTLTCFRKVKLYSFLFGLAVMFLIMASYILTGDKKGLLLTPSPYHFSTVPNSGSGTGPYPFNVSSAKDYATVKLVVKNIASKVEFSTTRQLPEREALLHSEPHMFSVIPHKFLPTVKNPCWYEEHAGNISRDPYRTNLYARYSRRFRTVFEYLRKAFREHLYRRGGKYYRIRCLPYFYIIGQPKCGTTDLYDRLQLHPEVRFTTFKEPHWWTRKRFGIIRLSEGFHDRYPVEDYLDLFDLAAYQIQDNLMGNAHSGAPEQHNIIIGEASASTMWDNNAWAYFYDNSTEAEAEPPFLIQDFIHTLQPDARFIVMLRDPVERLYSDYLYFGITNKSAEDFQDKVSESLQLFEGCLTEYTMRSCVYNTTLNNAMPVSSLHLLHIHLLSMF
;
A
#
# COMPACT_ATOMS: atom_id res chain seq x y z
N MET A 1 2.66 2.13 -13.63
CA MET A 1 4.05 1.62 -13.53
C MET A 1 4.04 0.11 -13.61
N THR A 2 5.01 -0.41 -14.36
CA THR A 2 5.32 -1.83 -14.59
C THR A 2 5.31 -2.65 -13.30
N HIS A 3 4.63 -3.80 -13.33
CA HIS A 3 4.75 -4.84 -12.32
C HIS A 3 6.23 -5.26 -12.24
N MET A 4 6.91 -4.94 -11.15
CA MET A 4 8.16 -5.62 -10.81
C MET A 4 7.78 -6.91 -10.10
N ASP A 5 7.78 -7.99 -10.86
CA ASP A 5 7.69 -9.35 -10.35
C ASP A 5 9.01 -9.68 -9.64
N TYR A 6 8.94 -9.92 -8.33
CA TYR A 6 10.04 -10.52 -7.59
C TYR A 6 9.78 -12.03 -7.48
N GLU A 7 10.54 -12.84 -8.21
CA GLU A 7 10.64 -14.28 -7.96
C GLU A 7 11.48 -14.51 -6.69
N TYR A 8 10.87 -15.10 -5.67
CA TYR A 8 11.59 -15.67 -4.54
C TYR A 8 11.37 -17.18 -4.56
N THR A 9 12.41 -17.92 -4.93
CA THR A 9 12.42 -19.37 -4.86
C THR A 9 12.63 -19.80 -3.42
N LEU A 10 11.61 -20.42 -2.81
CA LEU A 10 11.77 -21.17 -1.57
C LEU A 10 12.58 -22.44 -1.87
N LEU A 11 13.88 -22.42 -1.59
CA LEU A 11 14.64 -23.65 -1.40
C LEU A 11 14.33 -24.15 0.01
N GLY A 12 13.47 -25.15 0.09
CA GLY A 12 13.27 -25.93 1.32
C GLY A 12 14.58 -26.62 1.70
N SER A 13 15.12 -26.29 2.87
CA SER A 13 16.15 -27.11 3.50
C SER A 13 15.48 -28.21 4.31
N SER A 14 15.84 -29.45 3.99
CA SER A 14 15.59 -30.67 4.74
C SER A 14 15.67 -30.46 6.26
N MET A 15 14.67 -30.97 6.98
CA MET A 15 14.64 -31.09 8.43
C MET A 15 15.72 -32.08 8.91
N GLU A 16 16.99 -31.68 9.03
CA GLU A 16 17.98 -32.41 9.83
C GLU A 16 19.28 -31.58 9.92
N ASP A 17 19.33 -30.60 10.82
CA ASP A 17 20.56 -30.22 11.54
C ASP A 17 20.27 -29.09 12.55
N TYR A 18 19.60 -29.43 13.66
CA TYR A 18 19.56 -28.60 14.86
C TYR A 18 20.19 -29.34 16.04
N ARG A 19 21.52 -29.46 15.98
CA ARG A 19 22.36 -29.68 17.17
C ARG A 19 23.71 -28.99 16.98
N LYS A 20 23.80 -27.73 17.42
CA LYS A 20 24.99 -27.14 18.07
C LYS A 20 24.65 -25.77 18.67
N ARG A 21 25.22 -25.53 19.86
CA ARG A 21 25.01 -24.39 20.79
C ARG A 21 25.30 -23.02 20.14
N PRO A 22 24.78 -21.91 20.70
CA PRO A 22 25.00 -20.57 20.15
C PRO A 22 26.44 -20.07 20.41
N PRO A 23 27.10 -19.40 19.46
CA PRO A 23 28.28 -18.59 19.75
C PRO A 23 27.87 -17.25 20.38
N LYS A 24 28.64 -16.79 21.36
CA LYS A 24 28.53 -15.48 22.02
C LYS A 24 28.86 -14.35 21.05
N PRO A 25 28.24 -13.15 21.18
CA PRO A 25 28.60 -12.01 20.35
C PRO A 25 29.91 -11.39 20.87
N GLN A 26 30.95 -11.42 20.05
CA GLN A 26 32.14 -10.58 20.21
C GLN A 26 31.96 -9.36 19.31
N VAL A 27 31.97 -8.18 19.92
CA VAL A 27 32.05 -6.88 19.26
C VAL A 27 33.50 -6.68 18.84
N ASP A 28 33.74 -6.39 17.58
CA ASP A 28 35.04 -5.92 17.10
C ASP A 28 34.85 -4.62 16.32
N ASP A 29 35.56 -3.59 16.78
CA ASP A 29 35.56 -2.21 16.27
C ASP A 29 36.61 -2.09 15.15
N SER A 30 36.20 -2.09 13.88
CA SER A 30 37.00 -1.60 12.73
C SER A 30 36.17 -1.48 11.44
N PRO A 31 36.44 -0.50 10.55
CA PRO A 31 35.53 -0.10 9.47
C PRO A 31 35.69 -0.97 8.22
N MET A 32 34.63 -1.66 7.78
CA MET A 32 34.65 -2.43 6.53
C MET A 32 34.10 -1.65 5.34
N SER A 33 35.08 -1.23 4.52
CA SER A 33 35.09 -1.09 3.07
C SER A 33 33.86 -1.57 2.28
N LEU A 34 33.35 -0.63 1.48
CA LEU A 34 32.45 -0.75 0.34
C LEU A 34 33.01 -1.70 -0.76
N PHE A 35 32.10 -2.18 -1.63
CA PHE A 35 32.28 -2.95 -2.88
C PHE A 35 32.28 -4.48 -2.78
N ALA A 36 31.08 -5.07 -2.90
CA ALA A 36 30.89 -6.34 -3.59
C ALA A 36 30.05 -6.08 -4.85
N VAL A 37 30.71 -6.02 -6.00
CA VAL A 37 30.10 -6.03 -7.34
C VAL A 37 29.73 -7.48 -7.65
N LEU A 38 28.44 -7.78 -7.78
CA LEU A 38 27.97 -9.09 -8.27
C LEU A 38 27.83 -9.03 -9.79
N GLU A 39 28.73 -9.74 -10.47
CA GLU A 39 28.78 -9.93 -11.92
C GLU A 39 27.67 -10.91 -12.35
N VAL A 40 26.74 -10.47 -13.21
CA VAL A 40 25.65 -11.29 -13.74
C VAL A 40 26.10 -11.92 -15.08
N LYS A 41 26.43 -13.22 -15.07
CA LYS A 41 26.62 -13.99 -16.31
C LYS A 41 25.28 -14.54 -16.82
N ARG A 42 24.92 -14.19 -18.06
CA ARG A 42 23.82 -14.84 -18.81
C ARG A 42 24.35 -16.11 -19.49
N HIS A 43 23.63 -17.23 -19.34
CA HIS A 43 23.78 -18.39 -20.23
C HIS A 43 22.45 -18.66 -20.95
N PRO A 44 22.46 -18.80 -22.28
CA PRO A 44 21.26 -19.09 -23.07
C PRO A 44 20.98 -20.59 -23.06
N LEU A 45 19.79 -20.99 -22.61
CA LEU A 45 19.31 -22.37 -22.72
C LEU A 45 18.51 -22.56 -24.02
N HIS A 46 19.05 -23.43 -24.88
CA HIS A 46 18.45 -23.96 -26.09
C HIS A 46 17.16 -24.73 -25.81
N LEU A 47 16.12 -24.43 -26.59
CA LEU A 47 14.87 -25.17 -26.66
C LEU A 47 15.05 -26.41 -27.55
N HIS A 48 15.05 -27.61 -26.98
CA HIS A 48 14.79 -28.86 -27.70
C HIS A 48 14.06 -29.85 -26.79
N GLY A 49 12.87 -30.30 -27.24
CA GLY A 49 12.08 -31.34 -26.58
C GLY A 49 10.65 -31.40 -27.12
N THR A 50 10.48 -31.89 -28.36
CA THR A 50 9.76 -33.14 -28.69
C THR A 50 8.38 -33.31 -28.05
N TRP A 51 7.32 -33.17 -28.88
CA TRP A 51 5.97 -33.66 -28.60
C TRP A 51 5.63 -34.83 -29.54
N PRO A 52 4.73 -35.76 -29.15
CA PRO A 52 4.63 -37.08 -29.77
C PRO A 52 3.86 -37.09 -31.10
N ARG A 53 4.29 -38.02 -31.95
CA ARG A 53 3.79 -38.34 -33.28
C ARG A 53 2.47 -39.12 -33.17
N CYS A 54 1.37 -38.59 -33.72
CA CYS A 54 0.20 -39.38 -34.09
C CYS A 54 0.21 -39.62 -35.61
N THR A 55 0.27 -40.88 -35.99
CA THR A 55 0.14 -41.39 -37.36
C THR A 55 -1.33 -41.64 -37.69
N LEU A 56 -1.86 -41.07 -38.78
CA LEU A 56 -2.81 -41.75 -39.69
C LEU A 56 -3.14 -40.90 -40.94
N GLY A 57 -2.98 -41.49 -42.13
CA GLY A 57 -3.84 -41.30 -43.32
C GLY A 57 -3.67 -40.03 -44.19
N CYS A 58 -3.03 -40.18 -45.35
CA CYS A 58 -2.91 -39.15 -46.41
C CYS A 58 -4.11 -39.16 -47.37
N GLY A 59 -4.52 -37.98 -47.86
CA GLY A 59 -5.40 -37.79 -49.02
C GLY A 59 -4.98 -36.52 -49.80
N THR A 60 -4.58 -36.70 -51.06
CA THR A 60 -3.72 -35.78 -51.86
C THR A 60 -4.42 -34.60 -52.55
N SER A 61 -5.63 -34.21 -52.15
CA SER A 61 -6.37 -33.08 -52.77
C SER A 61 -6.49 -31.81 -51.90
N THR A 62 -5.95 -31.81 -50.67
CA THR A 62 -6.12 -30.70 -49.71
C THR A 62 -4.95 -29.71 -49.67
N LEU A 63 -3.78 -30.06 -50.23
CA LEU A 63 -2.56 -29.25 -50.13
C LEU A 63 -2.60 -27.91 -50.90
N THR A 64 -3.42 -27.80 -51.95
CA THR A 64 -3.59 -26.54 -52.72
C THR A 64 -4.59 -25.58 -52.07
N CYS A 65 -5.58 -26.10 -51.34
CA CYS A 65 -6.55 -25.27 -50.61
C CYS A 65 -5.94 -24.66 -49.33
N PHE A 66 -5.19 -25.46 -48.56
CA PHE A 66 -4.53 -24.98 -47.33
C PHE A 66 -3.47 -23.90 -47.58
N ARG A 67 -2.82 -23.91 -48.75
CA ARG A 67 -1.81 -22.89 -49.10
C ARG A 67 -2.44 -21.54 -49.42
N LYS A 68 -3.62 -21.52 -50.05
CA LYS A 68 -4.38 -20.29 -50.33
C LYS A 68 -5.00 -19.71 -49.05
N VAL A 69 -5.57 -20.55 -48.17
CA VAL A 69 -6.15 -20.09 -46.90
C VAL A 69 -5.09 -19.49 -45.97
N LYS A 70 -3.89 -20.09 -45.91
CA LYS A 70 -2.76 -19.50 -45.15
C LYS A 70 -2.26 -18.19 -45.77
N LEU A 71 -2.25 -18.07 -47.10
CA LEU A 71 -1.88 -16.83 -47.77
C LEU A 71 -2.89 -15.71 -47.51
N TYR A 72 -4.19 -16.00 -47.61
CA TYR A 72 -5.24 -15.01 -47.31
C TYR A 72 -5.28 -14.64 -45.82
N SER A 73 -5.04 -15.59 -44.91
CA SER A 73 -4.93 -15.30 -43.47
C SER A 73 -3.71 -14.43 -43.15
N PHE A 74 -2.58 -14.65 -43.83
CA PHE A 74 -1.38 -13.82 -43.67
C PHE A 74 -1.58 -12.42 -44.26
N LEU A 75 -2.18 -12.31 -45.45
CA LEU A 75 -2.52 -11.02 -46.07
C LEU A 75 -3.55 -10.24 -45.26
N PHE A 76 -4.53 -10.93 -44.67
CA PHE A 76 -5.50 -10.32 -43.75
C PHE A 76 -4.81 -9.82 -42.48
N GLY A 77 -3.87 -10.60 -41.91
CA GLY A 77 -3.07 -10.17 -40.76
C GLY A 77 -2.22 -8.93 -41.06
N LEU A 78 -1.59 -8.86 -42.24
CA LEU A 78 -0.86 -7.68 -42.70
C LEU A 78 -1.77 -6.47 -42.92
N ALA A 79 -2.97 -6.67 -43.47
CA ALA A 79 -3.94 -5.60 -43.65
C ALA A 79 -4.44 -5.05 -42.30
N VAL A 80 -4.71 -5.91 -41.32
CA VAL A 80 -5.11 -5.50 -39.96
C VAL A 80 -3.96 -4.76 -39.27
N MET A 81 -2.73 -5.25 -39.37
CA MET A 81 -1.56 -4.56 -38.81
C MET A 81 -1.32 -3.19 -39.47
N PHE A 82 -1.53 -3.09 -40.79
CA PHE A 82 -1.45 -1.83 -41.50
C PHE A 82 -2.56 -0.86 -41.08
N LEU A 83 -3.80 -1.35 -40.87
CA LEU A 83 -4.90 -0.53 -40.36
C LEU A 83 -4.66 -0.07 -38.92
N ILE A 84 -4.04 -0.89 -38.07
CA ILE A 84 -3.65 -0.51 -36.71
C ILE A 84 -2.52 0.53 -36.76
N MET A 85 -1.50 0.34 -37.59
CA MET A 85 -0.42 1.32 -37.73
C MET A 85 -0.91 2.64 -38.35
N ALA A 86 -1.76 2.56 -39.37
CA ALA A 86 -2.39 3.73 -39.98
C ALA A 86 -3.35 4.42 -38.99
N SER A 87 -4.07 3.69 -38.13
CA SER A 87 -4.90 4.30 -37.10
C SER A 87 -4.05 5.01 -36.05
N TYR A 88 -2.90 4.47 -35.65
CA TYR A 88 -1.95 5.15 -34.77
C TYR A 88 -1.32 6.40 -35.41
N ILE A 89 -1.01 6.35 -36.71
CA ILE A 89 -0.44 7.50 -37.44
C ILE A 89 -1.52 8.57 -37.70
N LEU A 90 -2.76 8.19 -38.01
CA LEU A 90 -3.89 9.10 -38.23
C LEU A 90 -4.50 9.65 -36.92
N THR A 91 -4.35 8.96 -35.78
CA THR A 91 -4.69 9.50 -34.44
C THR A 91 -3.51 10.20 -33.78
N GLY A 92 -2.29 10.07 -34.32
CA GLY A 92 -1.08 10.71 -33.84
C GLY A 92 -1.02 12.23 -34.04
N ASP A 93 -2.04 12.84 -34.65
CA ASP A 93 -2.04 14.29 -34.91
C ASP A 93 -3.34 15.01 -34.51
N LYS A 94 -4.16 14.41 -33.63
CA LYS A 94 -5.33 15.08 -33.03
C LYS A 94 -5.56 14.71 -31.57
N LYS A 95 -4.67 15.12 -30.68
CA LYS A 95 -5.03 15.52 -29.31
C LYS A 95 -4.15 16.69 -28.87
N GLY A 96 -4.42 17.84 -29.48
CA GLY A 96 -4.21 19.10 -28.79
C GLY A 96 -5.00 19.09 -27.49
N LEU A 97 -4.28 19.36 -26.40
CA LEU A 97 -4.74 19.93 -25.14
C LEU A 97 -6.25 20.26 -25.07
N LEU A 98 -7.00 19.45 -24.33
CA LEU A 98 -8.11 19.96 -23.52
C LEU A 98 -7.62 20.02 -22.08
N LEU A 99 -6.66 20.92 -21.84
CA LEU A 99 -6.53 21.54 -20.53
C LEU A 99 -7.71 22.51 -20.43
N THR A 100 -8.65 22.21 -19.54
CA THR A 100 -9.33 23.31 -18.85
C THR A 100 -8.23 24.15 -18.22
N PRO A 101 -8.12 25.46 -18.53
CA PRO A 101 -7.12 26.29 -17.89
C PRO A 101 -7.39 26.27 -16.38
N SER A 102 -6.34 25.97 -15.61
CA SER A 102 -6.31 26.22 -14.18
C SER A 102 -6.66 27.69 -13.94
N PRO A 103 -7.53 28.03 -12.96
CA PRO A 103 -7.94 29.42 -12.70
C PRO A 103 -6.79 30.33 -12.23
N TYR A 104 -5.61 29.77 -11.96
CA TYR A 104 -4.42 30.55 -11.62
C TYR A 104 -3.75 31.07 -12.90
N HIS A 105 -4.14 32.28 -13.31
CA HIS A 105 -3.55 32.98 -14.45
C HIS A 105 -2.07 33.36 -14.17
N PHE A 106 -1.16 32.72 -14.90
CA PHE A 106 0.24 33.14 -15.00
C PHE A 106 0.35 34.51 -15.67
N SER A 107 0.82 35.52 -14.93
CA SER A 107 1.24 36.80 -15.49
C SER A 107 2.76 36.78 -15.68
N THR A 108 3.20 36.57 -16.92
CA THR A 108 4.61 36.62 -17.31
C THR A 108 5.08 38.08 -17.39
N VAL A 109 5.87 38.54 -16.42
CA VAL A 109 6.57 39.83 -16.50
C VAL A 109 7.87 39.66 -17.31
N PRO A 110 8.22 40.53 -18.26
CA PRO A 110 9.43 40.38 -19.06
C PRO A 110 10.68 40.68 -18.23
N ASN A 111 11.67 39.79 -18.33
CA ASN A 111 12.99 39.93 -17.74
C ASN A 111 13.77 41.05 -18.46
N SER A 112 13.87 42.23 -17.84
CA SER A 112 14.97 43.17 -18.08
C SER A 112 15.92 43.10 -16.89
N GLY A 113 17.16 42.67 -17.15
CA GLY A 113 18.15 42.40 -16.12
C GLY A 113 18.53 43.62 -15.29
N SER A 114 18.61 43.42 -13.97
CA SER A 114 19.73 43.79 -13.10
C SER A 114 19.37 43.26 -11.70
N GLY A 115 20.37 42.78 -10.96
CA GLY A 115 20.15 42.02 -9.74
C GLY A 115 19.47 42.78 -8.60
N THR A 116 19.10 42.01 -7.57
CA THR A 116 18.51 42.34 -6.25
C THR A 116 17.02 42.05 -6.09
N GLY A 117 16.66 40.76 -6.10
CA GLY A 117 15.51 40.25 -5.35
C GLY A 117 15.94 39.81 -3.94
N PRO A 118 15.12 39.94 -2.89
CA PRO A 118 15.48 39.49 -1.56
C PRO A 118 15.50 37.96 -1.54
N TYR A 119 16.46 37.38 -0.83
CA TYR A 119 16.68 35.93 -0.61
C TYR A 119 17.54 35.18 -1.66
N PRO A 120 18.88 35.23 -1.54
CA PRO A 120 19.74 34.22 -2.13
C PRO A 120 19.77 33.00 -1.20
N PHE A 121 18.99 31.96 -1.49
CA PHE A 121 19.19 30.66 -0.85
C PHE A 121 20.36 29.94 -1.50
N ASN A 122 21.58 30.24 -1.03
CA ASN A 122 22.78 29.45 -1.30
C ASN A 122 23.16 28.71 -0.01
N VAL A 123 22.61 27.51 0.18
CA VAL A 123 22.88 26.70 1.37
C VAL A 123 24.19 25.94 1.17
N SER A 124 25.28 26.64 1.42
CA SER A 124 26.54 26.00 1.81
C SER A 124 26.35 25.38 3.19
N SER A 125 26.39 24.05 3.23
CA SER A 125 26.38 23.24 4.44
C SER A 125 27.38 23.77 5.49
N ALA A 126 26.87 24.02 6.70
CA ALA A 126 27.58 24.11 8.00
C ALA A 126 27.75 25.45 8.74
N LYS A 127 27.16 26.60 8.37
CA LYS A 127 27.48 27.86 9.12
C LYS A 127 26.39 28.85 9.50
N ASP A 128 25.12 28.49 9.53
CA ASP A 128 24.13 29.45 10.05
C ASP A 128 23.13 28.84 11.03
N TYR A 129 23.64 28.49 12.22
CA TYR A 129 22.82 28.08 13.35
C TYR A 129 21.76 29.14 13.72
N ALA A 130 22.02 30.43 13.46
CA ALA A 130 21.04 31.50 13.71
C ALA A 130 19.90 31.45 12.69
N THR A 131 20.20 31.25 11.40
CA THR A 131 19.19 31.02 10.36
C THR A 131 18.44 29.72 10.58
N VAL A 132 19.11 28.62 10.95
CA VAL A 132 18.43 27.36 11.32
C VAL A 132 17.51 27.57 12.52
N LYS A 133 17.95 28.29 13.56
CA LYS A 133 17.12 28.59 14.73
C LYS A 133 15.94 29.50 14.40
N LEU A 134 16.10 30.45 13.47
CA LEU A 134 15.03 31.30 12.98
C LEU A 134 14.02 30.51 12.15
N VAL A 135 14.50 29.63 11.26
CA VAL A 135 13.67 28.71 10.47
C VAL A 135 12.91 27.77 11.40
N VAL A 136 13.58 27.15 12.38
CA VAL A 136 12.95 26.28 13.38
C VAL A 136 11.93 27.05 14.21
N LYS A 137 12.23 28.30 14.62
CA LYS A 137 11.28 29.13 15.36
C LYS A 137 10.07 29.53 14.52
N ASN A 138 10.27 29.87 13.25
CA ASN A 138 9.19 30.17 12.30
C ASN A 138 8.35 28.93 11.99
N ILE A 139 8.98 27.76 11.85
CA ILE A 139 8.27 26.47 11.71
C ILE A 139 7.47 26.23 12.98
N ALA A 140 8.09 26.26 14.16
CA ALA A 140 7.41 26.03 15.44
C ALA A 140 6.23 26.99 15.66
N SER A 141 6.38 28.28 15.36
CA SER A 141 5.28 29.25 15.49
C SER A 141 4.18 29.09 14.45
N LYS A 142 4.48 28.49 13.29
CA LYS A 142 3.47 28.14 12.25
C LYS A 142 2.89 26.74 12.45
N VAL A 143 3.49 25.93 13.33
CA VAL A 143 3.11 24.56 13.67
C VAL A 143 2.42 24.49 15.05
N GLU A 144 2.30 25.60 15.77
CA GLU A 144 1.39 25.72 16.91
C GLU A 144 -0.06 25.63 16.41
N PHE A 145 -0.57 24.40 16.30
CA PHE A 145 -1.99 24.12 16.10
C PHE A 145 -2.74 24.60 17.35
N SER A 146 -3.38 25.76 17.24
CA SER A 146 -4.02 26.44 18.36
C SER A 146 -5.28 25.72 18.88
N THR A 147 -5.64 24.58 18.31
CA THR A 147 -6.85 23.81 18.64
C THR A 147 -6.50 22.34 18.79
N THR A 148 -6.81 21.74 19.94
CA THR A 148 -6.82 20.28 20.10
C THR A 148 -7.90 19.70 19.18
N ARG A 149 -7.56 18.68 18.41
CA ARG A 149 -8.51 18.00 17.51
C ARG A 149 -9.62 17.39 18.36
N GLN A 150 -10.86 17.78 18.11
CA GLN A 150 -12.00 17.11 18.71
C GLN A 150 -12.26 15.82 17.95
N LEU A 151 -12.31 14.70 18.68
CA LEU A 151 -12.70 13.42 18.11
C LEU A 151 -14.18 13.49 17.69
N PRO A 152 -14.54 12.95 16.52
CA PRO A 152 -15.93 12.89 16.10
C PRO A 152 -16.75 12.02 17.07
N GLU A 153 -18.03 12.33 17.22
CA GLU A 153 -18.94 11.50 18.01
C GLU A 153 -19.04 10.09 17.41
N ARG A 154 -19.04 9.08 18.28
CA ARG A 154 -19.13 7.67 17.88
C ARG A 154 -20.35 7.41 16.98
N GLU A 155 -21.50 7.99 17.31
CA GLU A 155 -22.73 7.84 16.52
C GLU A 155 -22.61 8.39 15.08
N ALA A 156 -21.81 9.43 14.87
CA ALA A 156 -21.56 9.97 13.54
C ALA A 156 -20.73 8.99 12.69
N LEU A 157 -19.72 8.35 13.31
CA LEU A 157 -18.94 7.30 12.66
C LEU A 157 -19.78 6.07 12.35
N LEU A 158 -20.63 5.62 13.28
CA LEU A 158 -21.54 4.48 13.04
C LEU A 158 -22.49 4.74 11.87
N HIS A 159 -23.08 5.94 11.78
CA HIS A 159 -23.93 6.30 10.65
C HIS A 159 -23.17 6.33 9.32
N SER A 160 -21.90 6.73 9.33
CA SER A 160 -21.09 6.78 8.11
C SER A 160 -20.71 5.39 7.58
N GLU A 161 -20.49 4.41 8.47
CA GLU A 161 -20.01 3.06 8.12
C GLU A 161 -20.76 1.95 8.88
N PRO A 162 -22.09 1.85 8.74
CA PRO A 162 -22.92 0.99 9.59
C PRO A 162 -22.56 -0.49 9.46
N HIS A 163 -22.20 -0.93 8.25
CA HIS A 163 -21.82 -2.31 7.99
C HIS A 163 -20.56 -2.73 8.77
N MET A 164 -19.53 -1.88 8.77
CA MET A 164 -18.27 -2.14 9.47
C MET A 164 -18.50 -2.32 10.98
N PHE A 165 -19.28 -1.43 11.59
CA PHE A 165 -19.62 -1.49 13.02
C PHE A 165 -20.61 -2.60 13.38
N SER A 166 -21.37 -3.12 12.41
CA SER A 166 -22.23 -4.30 12.61
C SER A 166 -21.45 -5.61 12.62
N VAL A 167 -20.35 -5.69 11.86
CA VAL A 167 -19.52 -6.90 11.73
C VAL A 167 -18.47 -6.98 12.84
N ILE A 168 -17.84 -5.86 13.17
CA ILE A 168 -16.82 -5.80 14.22
C ILE A 168 -17.48 -5.48 15.57
N PRO A 169 -17.40 -6.37 16.57
CA PRO A 169 -18.00 -6.13 17.87
C PRO A 169 -17.20 -5.11 18.69
N HIS A 170 -17.84 -4.55 19.72
CA HIS A 170 -17.18 -3.65 20.69
C HIS A 170 -16.56 -4.37 21.89
N LYS A 171 -16.78 -5.68 22.03
CA LYS A 171 -16.25 -6.49 23.12
C LYS A 171 -15.43 -7.64 22.54
N PHE A 172 -14.21 -7.76 23.01
CA PHE A 172 -13.26 -8.77 22.58
C PHE A 172 -12.95 -9.76 23.71
N LEU A 173 -12.34 -10.90 23.35
CA LEU A 173 -11.93 -11.93 24.28
C LEU A 173 -10.82 -11.39 25.22
N PRO A 174 -11.03 -11.38 26.55
CA PRO A 174 -10.11 -10.74 27.49
C PRO A 174 -8.79 -11.49 27.70
N THR A 175 -8.76 -12.78 27.35
CA THR A 175 -7.58 -13.65 27.52
C THR A 175 -6.64 -13.64 26.33
N VAL A 176 -6.96 -12.87 25.28
CA VAL A 176 -6.20 -12.80 24.03
C VAL A 176 -5.68 -11.38 23.87
N LYS A 177 -4.39 -11.23 23.52
CA LYS A 177 -3.79 -9.90 23.30
C LYS A 177 -4.44 -9.19 22.11
N ASN A 178 -4.64 -9.91 21.01
CA ASN A 178 -5.36 -9.40 19.85
C ASN A 178 -6.84 -9.18 20.18
N PRO A 179 -7.47 -8.13 19.64
CA PRO A 179 -8.92 -7.95 19.70
C PRO A 179 -9.61 -9.04 18.87
N CYS A 180 -9.95 -10.15 19.53
CA CYS A 180 -10.55 -11.33 18.90
C CYS A 180 -11.95 -11.60 19.42
N TRP A 181 -12.78 -12.26 18.60
CA TRP A 181 -14.11 -12.73 18.97
C TRP A 181 -14.48 -14.00 18.19
N TYR A 182 -15.53 -14.69 18.64
CA TYR A 182 -16.10 -15.82 17.93
C TYR A 182 -17.31 -15.38 17.10
N GLU A 183 -17.28 -15.68 15.82
CA GLU A 183 -18.37 -15.50 14.87
C GLU A 183 -19.06 -16.84 14.65
N GLU A 184 -20.38 -16.93 14.87
CA GLU A 184 -21.13 -18.16 14.61
C GLU A 184 -21.21 -18.44 13.11
N HIS A 185 -20.75 -19.62 12.69
CA HIS A 185 -20.85 -20.05 11.30
C HIS A 185 -22.14 -20.86 11.09
N ALA A 186 -23.23 -20.15 10.79
CA ALA A 186 -24.56 -20.74 10.55
C ALA A 186 -24.73 -21.39 9.16
N GLY A 187 -23.73 -21.27 8.28
CA GLY A 187 -23.78 -21.75 6.89
C GLY A 187 -23.44 -23.22 6.71
N ASN A 188 -23.55 -23.70 5.47
CA ASN A 188 -23.01 -25.00 5.07
C ASN A 188 -21.48 -24.97 5.25
N ILE A 189 -20.98 -25.79 6.17
CA ILE A 189 -19.55 -25.91 6.52
C ILE A 189 -18.67 -26.29 5.32
N SER A 190 -19.25 -26.90 4.29
CA SER A 190 -18.55 -27.24 3.04
C SER A 190 -18.48 -26.10 2.04
N ARG A 191 -19.14 -24.96 2.28
CA ARG A 191 -19.08 -23.79 1.41
C ARG A 191 -17.75 -23.07 1.63
N ASP A 192 -17.07 -22.77 0.53
CA ASP A 192 -15.86 -21.94 0.53
C ASP A 192 -16.20 -20.49 0.96
N PRO A 193 -15.78 -20.04 2.16
CA PRO A 193 -16.07 -18.70 2.64
C PRO A 193 -15.24 -17.63 1.90
N TYR A 194 -14.14 -18.02 1.26
CA TYR A 194 -13.21 -17.11 0.59
C TYR A 194 -13.51 -16.92 -0.89
N ARG A 195 -14.51 -17.64 -1.43
CA ARG A 195 -14.81 -17.68 -2.87
C ARG A 195 -15.05 -16.29 -3.47
N THR A 196 -15.69 -15.39 -2.73
CA THR A 196 -16.05 -14.05 -3.18
C THR A 196 -15.02 -12.98 -2.79
N ASN A 197 -13.99 -13.36 -2.01
CA ASN A 197 -13.03 -12.41 -1.47
C ASN A 197 -12.24 -11.72 -2.60
N LEU A 198 -12.32 -10.39 -2.66
CA LEU A 198 -11.74 -9.57 -3.71
C LEU A 198 -10.19 -9.61 -3.67
N TYR A 199 -9.57 -9.81 -2.50
CA TYR A 199 -8.11 -10.00 -2.43
C TYR A 199 -7.68 -11.31 -3.09
N ALA A 200 -8.43 -12.40 -2.84
CA ALA A 200 -8.17 -13.70 -3.45
C ALA A 200 -8.37 -13.69 -4.98
N ARG A 201 -9.38 -12.94 -5.47
CA ARG A 201 -9.71 -12.86 -6.89
C ARG A 201 -8.63 -12.15 -7.70
N TYR A 202 -8.18 -10.98 -7.24
CA TYR A 202 -7.34 -10.08 -8.04
C TYR A 202 -5.83 -10.29 -7.87
N SER A 203 -5.37 -10.95 -6.81
CA SER A 203 -3.94 -11.18 -6.61
C SER A 203 -3.55 -12.64 -6.78
N ARG A 204 -2.76 -12.92 -7.82
CA ARG A 204 -2.21 -14.27 -8.06
C ARG A 204 -1.39 -14.78 -6.88
N ARG A 205 -0.61 -13.90 -6.24
CA ARG A 205 0.22 -14.24 -5.07
C ARG A 205 -0.61 -14.70 -3.88
N PHE A 206 -1.85 -14.22 -3.75
CA PHE A 206 -2.68 -14.50 -2.58
C PHE A 206 -3.53 -15.75 -2.76
N ARG A 207 -3.74 -16.20 -4.01
CA ARG A 207 -4.51 -17.42 -4.31
C ARG A 207 -4.02 -18.63 -3.53
N THR A 208 -2.71 -18.83 -3.41
CA THR A 208 -2.14 -20.00 -2.71
C THR A 208 -2.51 -20.04 -1.23
N VAL A 209 -2.46 -18.89 -0.53
CA VAL A 209 -2.82 -18.84 0.90
C VAL A 209 -4.32 -19.03 1.08
N PHE A 210 -5.15 -18.39 0.25
CA PHE A 210 -6.60 -18.59 0.29
C PHE A 210 -7.02 -20.01 -0.11
N GLU A 211 -6.31 -20.66 -1.02
CA GLU A 211 -6.52 -22.07 -1.35
C GLU A 211 -6.20 -23.00 -0.17
N TYR A 212 -5.13 -22.70 0.57
CA TYR A 212 -4.81 -23.40 1.82
C TYR A 212 -5.92 -23.17 2.86
N LEU A 213 -6.27 -21.92 3.13
CA LEU A 213 -7.30 -21.55 4.10
C LEU A 213 -8.64 -22.20 3.78
N ARG A 214 -9.02 -22.26 2.49
CA ARG A 214 -10.23 -22.96 2.04
C ARG A 214 -10.20 -24.45 2.37
N LYS A 215 -9.06 -25.13 2.12
CA LYS A 215 -8.93 -26.57 2.38
C LYS A 215 -8.98 -26.88 3.88
N ALA A 216 -8.34 -26.03 4.69
CA ALA A 216 -8.25 -26.21 6.14
C ALA A 216 -9.44 -25.60 6.92
N PHE A 217 -10.34 -24.88 6.25
CA PHE A 217 -11.39 -24.09 6.91
C PHE A 217 -12.21 -24.87 7.93
N ARG A 218 -12.61 -26.11 7.59
CA ARG A 218 -13.41 -26.96 8.47
C ARG A 218 -12.66 -27.34 9.75
N GLU A 219 -11.35 -27.56 9.66
CA GLU A 219 -10.49 -27.89 10.80
C GLU A 219 -10.24 -26.67 11.69
N HIS A 220 -10.32 -25.46 11.12
CA HIS A 220 -10.17 -24.21 11.86
C HIS A 220 -11.41 -23.81 12.68
N LEU A 221 -12.57 -24.45 12.45
CA LEU A 221 -13.80 -24.13 13.17
C LEU A 221 -13.80 -24.70 14.59
N TYR A 222 -14.10 -23.84 15.55
CA TYR A 222 -14.31 -24.23 16.94
C TYR A 222 -15.73 -24.76 17.15
N ARG A 223 -15.89 -25.96 17.72
CA ARG A 223 -17.19 -26.57 17.98
C ARG A 223 -17.61 -26.41 19.44
N ARG A 224 -18.77 -25.79 19.69
CA ARG A 224 -19.35 -25.66 21.04
C ARG A 224 -20.87 -25.74 20.99
N GLY A 225 -21.46 -26.59 21.82
CA GLY A 225 -22.93 -26.72 21.94
C GLY A 225 -23.62 -27.09 20.61
N GLY A 226 -23.00 -27.95 19.80
CA GLY A 226 -23.54 -28.36 18.49
C GLY A 226 -23.40 -27.33 17.37
N LYS A 227 -22.87 -26.14 17.66
CA LYS A 227 -22.61 -25.07 16.69
C LYS A 227 -21.13 -24.96 16.34
N TYR A 228 -20.85 -24.34 15.19
CA TYR A 228 -19.50 -24.05 14.72
C TYR A 228 -19.23 -22.55 14.80
N TYR A 229 -18.03 -22.20 15.24
CA TYR A 229 -17.59 -20.83 15.39
C TYR A 229 -16.26 -20.63 14.69
N ARG A 230 -16.12 -19.48 14.04
CA ARG A 230 -14.87 -19.00 13.45
C ARG A 230 -14.29 -17.95 14.38
N ILE A 231 -13.03 -18.08 14.77
CA ILE A 231 -12.34 -17.00 15.48
C ILE A 231 -11.96 -15.89 14.48
N ARG A 232 -12.29 -14.65 14.83
CA ARG A 232 -11.89 -13.45 14.08
C ARG A 232 -11.04 -12.58 14.97
N CYS A 233 -10.05 -11.92 14.39
CA CYS A 233 -9.14 -11.05 15.11
C CYS A 233 -8.81 -9.80 14.30
N LEU A 234 -8.69 -8.68 14.98
CA LEU A 234 -8.07 -7.47 14.46
C LEU A 234 -6.57 -7.45 14.80
N PRO A 235 -5.77 -6.63 14.08
CA PRO A 235 -4.38 -6.39 14.43
C PRO A 235 -4.23 -5.88 15.86
N TYR A 236 -3.20 -6.37 16.54
CA TYR A 236 -2.72 -5.84 17.82
C TYR A 236 -1.94 -4.54 17.63
N PHE A 237 -1.25 -4.43 16.49
CA PHE A 237 -0.50 -3.23 16.12
C PHE A 237 -0.54 -2.99 14.60
N TYR A 238 -0.29 -1.76 14.22
CA TYR A 238 -0.25 -1.29 12.83
C TYR A 238 1.08 -0.62 12.53
N ILE A 239 1.76 -1.03 11.46
CA ILE A 239 2.86 -0.27 10.87
C ILE A 239 2.23 0.67 9.84
N ILE A 240 1.96 1.92 10.24
CA ILE A 240 1.11 2.82 9.45
C ILE A 240 1.89 3.69 8.46
N GLY A 241 3.21 3.78 8.59
CA GLY A 241 4.01 4.66 7.74
C GLY A 241 5.37 5.02 8.34
N GLN A 242 6.09 5.96 7.74
CA GLN A 242 5.81 6.60 6.45
C GLN A 242 6.36 5.76 5.27
N PRO A 243 5.83 5.88 4.04
CA PRO A 243 6.47 5.30 2.87
C PRO A 243 7.91 5.80 2.73
N LYS A 244 8.76 4.96 2.13
CA LYS A 244 10.20 5.24 1.88
C LYS A 244 11.05 5.44 3.16
N CYS A 245 10.53 5.06 4.32
CA CYS A 245 11.22 5.13 5.61
C CYS A 245 11.71 3.76 6.13
N GLY A 246 11.69 2.71 5.31
CA GLY A 246 12.16 1.37 5.71
C GLY A 246 11.09 0.45 6.32
N THR A 247 9.80 0.77 6.19
CA THR A 247 8.70 -0.05 6.74
C THR A 247 8.68 -1.48 6.22
N THR A 248 9.17 -1.74 5.00
CA THR A 248 9.31 -3.10 4.46
C THR A 248 10.41 -3.89 5.18
N ASP A 249 11.58 -3.30 5.43
CA ASP A 249 12.65 -3.96 6.19
C ASP A 249 12.19 -4.27 7.63
N LEU A 250 11.51 -3.33 8.29
CA LEU A 250 10.93 -3.58 9.61
C LEU A 250 9.88 -4.70 9.58
N TYR A 251 8.97 -4.68 8.61
CA TYR A 251 7.96 -5.73 8.43
C TYR A 251 8.62 -7.10 8.25
N ASP A 252 9.60 -7.21 7.35
CA ASP A 252 10.29 -8.48 7.06
C ASP A 252 11.05 -8.99 8.29
N ARG A 253 11.70 -8.11 9.06
CA ARG A 253 12.40 -8.48 10.31
C ARG A 253 11.43 -8.91 11.41
N LEU A 254 10.32 -8.20 11.59
CA LEU A 254 9.31 -8.57 12.59
C LEU A 254 8.66 -9.92 12.25
N GLN A 255 8.50 -10.23 10.97
CA GLN A 255 7.98 -11.52 10.53
C GLN A 255 8.89 -12.70 10.93
N LEU A 256 10.17 -12.47 11.22
CA LEU A 256 11.09 -13.51 11.72
C LEU A 256 10.84 -13.87 13.19
N HIS A 257 10.13 -13.04 13.96
CA HIS A 257 9.86 -13.32 15.36
C HIS A 257 8.80 -14.43 15.51
N PRO A 258 9.04 -15.51 16.28
CA PRO A 258 8.17 -16.67 16.33
C PRO A 258 6.76 -16.38 16.83
N GLU A 259 6.59 -15.34 17.65
CA GLU A 259 5.29 -14.89 18.17
C GLU A 259 4.64 -13.76 17.37
N VAL A 260 5.28 -13.24 16.32
CA VAL A 260 4.68 -12.18 15.50
C VAL A 260 4.12 -12.81 14.23
N ARG A 261 2.86 -12.51 13.95
CA ARG A 261 2.20 -12.83 12.69
C ARG A 261 1.74 -11.54 12.05
N PHE A 262 1.53 -11.58 10.74
CA PHE A 262 0.96 -10.46 10.00
C PHE A 262 -0.29 -10.91 9.26
N THR A 263 -0.98 -9.95 8.65
CA THR A 263 -1.88 -10.22 7.53
C THR A 263 -1.23 -11.15 6.51
N THR A 264 -2.07 -11.84 5.74
CA THR A 264 -1.64 -12.71 4.63
C THR A 264 -0.62 -12.05 3.68
N PHE A 265 -0.61 -10.72 3.62
CA PHE A 265 0.40 -9.93 2.91
C PHE A 265 0.51 -8.50 3.47
N LYS A 266 1.66 -7.86 3.21
CA LYS A 266 1.90 -6.44 3.46
C LYS A 266 1.09 -5.56 2.51
N GLU A 267 0.77 -4.34 2.95
CA GLU A 267 0.05 -3.31 2.21
C GLU A 267 -1.36 -3.76 1.73
N PRO A 268 -2.23 -4.30 2.60
CA PRO A 268 -3.61 -4.56 2.23
C PRO A 268 -4.37 -3.31 1.84
N HIS A 269 -3.98 -2.12 2.32
CA HIS A 269 -4.60 -0.83 2.00
C HIS A 269 -6.12 -0.81 2.21
N TRP A 270 -6.62 -1.63 3.14
CA TRP A 270 -8.06 -1.72 3.37
C TRP A 270 -8.61 -0.41 3.93
N TRP A 271 -8.05 0.07 5.05
CA TRP A 271 -8.46 1.31 5.71
C TRP A 271 -8.52 2.55 4.80
N THR A 272 -7.69 2.54 3.75
CA THR A 272 -7.53 3.61 2.76
C THR A 272 -8.26 3.20 1.48
N ARG A 273 -7.52 3.05 0.38
CA ARG A 273 -7.96 2.83 -0.99
C ARG A 273 -9.03 1.74 -1.18
N LYS A 274 -8.79 0.54 -0.64
CA LYS A 274 -9.62 -0.63 -1.00
C LYS A 274 -10.99 -0.63 -0.34
N ARG A 275 -11.14 -0.12 0.88
CA ARG A 275 -12.47 0.10 1.51
C ARG A 275 -13.36 0.99 0.64
N PHE A 276 -12.76 1.94 -0.07
CA PHE A 276 -13.46 2.90 -0.90
C PHE A 276 -13.55 2.52 -2.39
N GLY A 277 -13.00 1.36 -2.80
CA GLY A 277 -12.99 0.94 -4.20
C GLY A 277 -12.01 1.73 -5.08
N ILE A 278 -11.06 2.47 -4.49
CA ILE A 278 -10.09 3.31 -5.20
C ILE A 278 -8.81 2.49 -5.44
N ILE A 279 -8.78 1.64 -6.46
CA ILE A 279 -7.60 0.79 -6.74
C ILE A 279 -6.51 1.60 -7.46
N ARG A 280 -6.90 2.34 -8.50
CA ARG A 280 -6.07 3.34 -9.21
C ARG A 280 -6.95 4.50 -9.64
N LEU A 281 -6.54 5.73 -9.34
CA LEU A 281 -7.27 6.95 -9.74
C LEU A 281 -7.58 7.00 -11.25
N SER A 282 -6.69 6.44 -12.09
CA SER A 282 -6.85 6.38 -13.54
C SER A 282 -7.80 5.29 -14.05
N GLU A 283 -8.17 4.31 -13.23
CA GLU A 283 -9.00 3.16 -13.63
C GLU A 283 -10.47 3.28 -13.15
N GLY A 284 -10.80 4.38 -12.47
CA GLY A 284 -12.14 4.63 -11.94
C GLY A 284 -12.41 3.90 -10.61
N PHE A 285 -13.68 3.93 -10.19
CA PHE A 285 -14.12 3.22 -8.99
C PHE A 285 -14.36 1.75 -9.30
N HIS A 286 -13.79 0.90 -8.46
CA HIS A 286 -14.07 -0.52 -8.41
C HIS A 286 -15.00 -0.86 -7.24
N ASP A 287 -15.42 -2.12 -7.17
CA ASP A 287 -16.15 -2.63 -6.02
C ASP A 287 -15.35 -2.38 -4.73
N ARG A 288 -16.05 -1.86 -3.72
CA ARG A 288 -15.50 -1.69 -2.37
C ARG A 288 -15.17 -3.05 -1.77
N TYR A 289 -14.02 -3.13 -1.10
CA TYR A 289 -13.64 -4.34 -0.37
C TYR A 289 -14.41 -4.36 0.95
N PRO A 290 -15.32 -5.32 1.15
CA PRO A 290 -16.09 -5.41 2.38
C PRO A 290 -15.16 -5.70 3.58
N VAL A 291 -15.62 -5.42 4.79
CA VAL A 291 -14.80 -5.60 6.01
C VAL A 291 -14.44 -7.06 6.24
N GLU A 292 -15.30 -7.98 5.84
CA GLU A 292 -15.11 -9.43 5.90
C GLU A 292 -13.90 -9.85 5.06
N ASP A 293 -13.74 -9.25 3.89
CA ASP A 293 -12.59 -9.54 3.01
C ASP A 293 -11.26 -9.13 3.66
N TYR A 294 -11.28 -8.06 4.46
CA TYR A 294 -10.14 -7.64 5.27
C TYR A 294 -9.93 -8.55 6.48
N LEU A 295 -11.00 -8.94 7.17
CA LEU A 295 -10.93 -9.86 8.31
C LEU A 295 -10.37 -11.24 7.91
N ASP A 296 -10.73 -11.72 6.72
CA ASP A 296 -10.21 -12.96 6.14
C ASP A 296 -8.68 -12.95 5.98
N LEU A 297 -8.03 -11.79 5.90
CA LEU A 297 -6.56 -11.70 5.80
C LEU A 297 -5.85 -12.15 7.08
N PHE A 298 -6.57 -12.17 8.21
CA PHE A 298 -6.06 -12.52 9.53
C PHE A 298 -6.36 -13.96 9.93
N ASP A 299 -7.20 -14.66 9.16
CA ASP A 299 -7.74 -15.97 9.55
C ASP A 299 -6.69 -17.02 9.88
N LEU A 300 -5.59 -17.05 9.13
CA LEU A 300 -4.50 -17.97 9.41
C LEU A 300 -3.88 -17.70 10.79
N ALA A 301 -3.63 -16.44 11.10
CA ALA A 301 -3.03 -16.03 12.36
C ALA A 301 -4.02 -16.15 13.54
N ALA A 302 -5.30 -15.86 13.30
CA ALA A 302 -6.37 -16.05 14.26
C ALA A 302 -6.54 -17.53 14.64
N TYR A 303 -6.46 -18.44 13.65
CA TYR A 303 -6.44 -19.87 13.90
C TYR A 303 -5.23 -20.30 14.72
N GLN A 304 -4.02 -19.79 14.44
CA GLN A 304 -2.83 -20.09 15.24
C GLN A 304 -2.96 -19.66 16.70
N ILE A 305 -3.62 -18.52 16.96
CA ILE A 305 -3.97 -18.10 18.32
C ILE A 305 -4.91 -19.10 18.97
N GLN A 306 -5.99 -19.51 18.26
CA GLN A 306 -6.94 -20.50 18.77
C GLN A 306 -6.28 -21.85 19.06
N ASP A 307 -5.45 -22.35 18.15
CA ASP A 307 -4.74 -23.61 18.30
C ASP A 307 -3.83 -23.59 19.54
N ASN A 308 -3.09 -22.50 19.75
CA ASN A 308 -2.30 -22.31 20.97
C ASN A 308 -3.17 -22.30 22.24
N LEU A 309 -4.33 -21.64 22.22
CA LEU A 309 -5.25 -21.62 23.37
C LEU A 309 -5.79 -23.02 23.69
N MET A 310 -6.09 -23.82 22.67
CA MET A 310 -6.65 -25.17 22.83
C MET A 310 -5.59 -26.22 23.15
N GLY A 311 -4.41 -26.16 22.54
CA GLY A 311 -3.29 -27.06 22.81
C GLY A 311 -2.82 -26.98 24.28
N ASN A 312 -2.81 -25.78 24.85
CA ASN A 312 -2.42 -25.56 26.24
C ASN A 312 -3.44 -26.12 27.26
N ALA A 313 -4.73 -26.19 26.90
CA ALA A 313 -5.74 -26.83 27.73
C ALA A 313 -5.47 -28.35 27.92
N HIS A 314 -4.67 -28.96 27.04
CA HIS A 314 -4.39 -30.41 27.05
C HIS A 314 -2.99 -30.76 27.57
N SER A 315 -2.02 -29.84 27.54
CA SER A 315 -0.61 -30.16 27.81
C SER A 315 -0.03 -29.61 29.12
N GLY A 316 -0.73 -28.71 29.83
CA GLY A 316 -0.26 -28.18 31.12
C GLY A 316 1.11 -27.48 31.07
N ALA A 317 1.61 -27.15 29.88
CA ALA A 317 2.93 -26.57 29.68
C ALA A 317 2.92 -25.05 29.98
N PRO A 318 3.98 -24.49 30.61
CA PRO A 318 3.96 -23.12 31.14
C PRO A 318 4.25 -22.02 30.09
N GLU A 319 4.65 -22.37 28.87
CA GLU A 319 5.12 -21.40 27.89
C GLU A 319 3.97 -20.93 26.99
N GLN A 320 3.24 -19.94 27.50
CA GLN A 320 2.23 -19.20 26.76
C GLN A 320 2.91 -18.38 25.65
N HIS A 321 2.99 -18.97 24.45
CA HIS A 321 3.43 -18.26 23.26
C HIS A 321 2.36 -17.23 22.90
N ASN A 322 2.65 -15.96 23.17
CA ASN A 322 1.69 -14.88 23.04
C ASN A 322 1.72 -14.33 21.62
N ILE A 323 1.14 -15.10 20.68
CA ILE A 323 1.06 -14.67 19.29
C ILE A 323 0.33 -13.32 19.21
N ILE A 324 0.98 -12.36 18.55
CA ILE A 324 0.40 -11.06 18.20
C ILE A 324 0.34 -10.89 16.69
N ILE A 325 -0.77 -10.32 16.22
CA ILE A 325 -0.97 -10.05 14.78
C ILE A 325 -0.71 -8.58 14.46
N GLY A 326 0.09 -8.30 13.44
CA GLY A 326 0.31 -6.96 12.89
C GLY A 326 -0.37 -6.75 11.54
N GLU A 327 -0.65 -5.50 11.21
CA GLU A 327 -0.96 -5.05 9.85
C GLU A 327 0.04 -3.97 9.43
N ALA A 328 0.38 -3.90 8.16
CA ALA A 328 1.41 -2.97 7.68
C ALA A 328 1.01 -2.36 6.35
N SER A 329 0.39 -1.18 6.41
CA SER A 329 0.07 -0.35 5.26
C SER A 329 0.59 1.06 5.49
N ALA A 330 1.61 1.46 4.74
CA ALA A 330 2.23 2.79 4.89
C ALA A 330 1.27 3.93 4.48
N SER A 331 0.19 3.61 3.75
CA SER A 331 -0.85 4.56 3.39
C SER A 331 -1.78 4.91 4.56
N THR A 332 -1.92 4.03 5.56
CA THR A 332 -2.84 4.23 6.71
C THR A 332 -2.55 5.51 7.47
N MET A 333 -1.30 5.97 7.46
CA MET A 333 -0.90 7.21 8.11
C MET A 333 -1.45 8.46 7.41
N TRP A 334 -1.51 8.50 6.07
CA TRP A 334 -1.69 9.76 5.34
C TRP A 334 -2.81 9.76 4.30
N ASP A 335 -3.22 8.59 3.79
CA ASP A 335 -4.11 8.53 2.62
C ASP A 335 -5.58 8.64 3.01
N ASN A 336 -6.01 9.87 3.30
CA ASN A 336 -7.40 10.19 3.63
C ASN A 336 -8.20 10.70 2.42
N ASN A 337 -7.61 10.82 1.23
CA ASN A 337 -8.15 11.52 0.06
C ASN A 337 -9.52 11.03 -0.44
N ALA A 338 -9.92 9.81 -0.04
CA ALA A 338 -11.19 9.24 -0.42
C ALA A 338 -12.40 10.10 0.00
N TRP A 339 -12.25 10.89 1.07
CA TRP A 339 -13.32 11.72 1.62
C TRP A 339 -13.97 12.64 0.56
N ALA A 340 -13.17 13.24 -0.33
CA ALA A 340 -13.64 14.17 -1.35
C ALA A 340 -14.65 13.54 -2.34
N TYR A 341 -14.70 12.21 -2.43
CA TYR A 341 -15.61 11.49 -3.31
C TYR A 341 -16.92 11.05 -2.65
N PHE A 342 -16.98 11.05 -1.31
CA PHE A 342 -18.12 10.51 -0.56
C PHE A 342 -18.83 11.53 0.32
N TYR A 343 -18.23 12.70 0.55
CA TYR A 343 -18.83 13.78 1.31
C TYR A 343 -19.12 14.97 0.37
N ASP A 344 -20.40 15.32 0.23
CA ASP A 344 -20.96 16.24 -0.77
C ASP A 344 -20.61 17.73 -0.54
N ASN A 345 -19.92 18.04 0.56
CA ASN A 345 -19.49 19.40 0.91
C ASN A 345 -18.17 19.83 0.25
N SER A 346 -17.67 19.08 -0.75
CA SER A 346 -16.43 19.39 -1.46
C SER A 346 -16.50 20.62 -2.39
N THR A 347 -17.67 21.28 -2.46
CA THR A 347 -17.85 22.54 -3.19
C THR A 347 -17.44 23.78 -2.39
N GLU A 348 -17.19 23.65 -1.08
CA GLU A 348 -16.64 24.75 -0.29
C GLU A 348 -15.13 24.78 -0.41
N ALA A 349 -14.59 25.97 -0.72
CA ALA A 349 -13.17 26.19 -0.91
C ALA A 349 -12.34 25.86 0.35
N GLU A 350 -12.98 25.74 1.52
CA GLU A 350 -12.39 25.38 2.81
C GLU A 350 -12.74 23.95 3.30
N ALA A 351 -13.20 23.07 2.41
CA ALA A 351 -13.65 21.74 2.83
C ALA A 351 -12.51 20.87 3.39
N GLU A 352 -12.81 20.15 4.48
CA GLU A 352 -11.92 19.21 5.16
C GLU A 352 -12.61 17.85 5.35
N PRO A 353 -11.85 16.74 5.46
CA PRO A 353 -12.43 15.44 5.77
C PRO A 353 -13.18 15.49 7.12
N PRO A 354 -14.48 15.17 7.16
CA PRO A 354 -15.23 15.13 8.42
C PRO A 354 -14.73 14.02 9.34
N PHE A 355 -14.25 12.92 8.75
CA PHE A 355 -13.64 11.79 9.45
C PHE A 355 -12.31 11.44 8.80
N LEU A 356 -11.34 11.13 9.64
CA LEU A 356 -10.07 10.53 9.23
C LEU A 356 -10.13 9.03 9.45
N ILE A 357 -9.28 8.29 8.75
CA ILE A 357 -9.16 6.84 8.89
C ILE A 357 -8.87 6.43 10.35
N GLN A 358 -8.06 7.24 11.01
CA GLN A 358 -7.65 7.04 12.39
C GLN A 358 -8.83 7.15 13.37
N ASP A 359 -9.88 7.92 13.07
CA ASP A 359 -11.09 7.98 13.91
C ASP A 359 -11.81 6.64 13.95
N PHE A 360 -11.89 5.98 12.81
CA PHE A 360 -12.50 4.66 12.71
C PHE A 360 -11.67 3.61 13.46
N ILE A 361 -10.34 3.65 13.31
CA ILE A 361 -9.46 2.72 14.04
C ILE A 361 -9.57 2.95 15.55
N HIS A 362 -9.51 4.21 16.02
CA HIS A 362 -9.62 4.54 17.44
C HIS A 362 -10.97 4.13 18.03
N THR A 363 -12.06 4.32 17.29
CA THR A 363 -13.41 3.95 17.75
C THR A 363 -13.61 2.44 17.84
N LEU A 364 -12.98 1.67 16.95
CA LEU A 364 -13.05 0.20 16.97
C LEU A 364 -12.04 -0.43 17.95
N GLN A 365 -10.87 0.18 18.06
CA GLN A 365 -9.71 -0.31 18.82
C GLN A 365 -9.02 0.86 19.52
N PRO A 366 -9.56 1.35 20.65
CA PRO A 366 -8.98 2.49 21.37
C PRO A 366 -7.55 2.19 21.87
N ASP A 367 -7.25 0.92 22.14
CA ASP A 367 -5.92 0.45 22.59
C ASP A 367 -4.99 0.03 21.43
N ALA A 368 -5.35 0.35 20.18
CA ALA A 368 -4.52 0.03 19.01
C ALA A 368 -3.13 0.66 19.11
N ARG A 369 -2.10 -0.11 18.75
CA ARG A 369 -0.71 0.34 18.79
C ARG A 369 -0.25 0.71 17.40
N PHE A 370 0.37 1.88 17.26
CA PHE A 370 0.90 2.36 15.99
C PHE A 370 2.42 2.39 16.02
N ILE A 371 3.04 1.83 14.97
CA ILE A 371 4.45 1.96 14.70
C ILE A 371 4.61 2.89 13.51
N VAL A 372 5.38 3.96 13.72
CA VAL A 372 5.73 4.94 12.71
C VAL A 372 7.24 4.97 12.55
N MET A 373 7.71 4.81 11.32
CA MET A 373 9.10 5.01 10.93
C MET A 373 9.21 6.35 10.21
N LEU A 374 10.07 7.22 10.73
CA LEU A 374 10.39 8.50 10.13
C LEU A 374 11.82 8.47 9.60
N ARG A 375 12.04 9.18 8.50
CA ARG A 375 13.35 9.42 7.87
C ARG A 375 13.50 10.93 7.70
N ASP A 376 14.74 11.39 7.57
CA ASP A 376 15.00 12.76 7.13
C ASP A 376 14.05 13.15 5.97
N PRO A 377 13.35 14.30 6.07
CA PRO A 377 12.32 14.68 5.13
C PRO A 377 12.77 14.75 3.68
N VAL A 378 13.95 15.30 3.47
CA VAL A 378 14.54 15.56 2.15
C VAL A 378 14.95 14.25 1.54
N GLU A 379 15.63 13.41 2.33
CA GLU A 379 16.03 12.05 1.94
C GLU A 379 14.84 11.14 1.61
N ARG A 380 13.77 11.23 2.42
CA ARG A 380 12.53 10.49 2.16
C ARG A 380 11.89 10.94 0.85
N LEU A 381 11.76 12.26 0.64
CA LEU A 381 11.18 12.83 -0.58
C LEU A 381 12.01 12.49 -1.82
N TYR A 382 13.34 12.52 -1.70
CA TYR A 382 14.23 12.11 -2.76
C TYR A 382 14.08 10.61 -3.09
N SER A 383 13.98 9.75 -2.06
CA SER A 383 13.69 8.33 -2.26
C SER A 383 12.33 8.08 -2.93
N ASP A 384 11.34 8.91 -2.62
CA ASP A 384 10.01 8.88 -3.24
C ASP A 384 10.08 9.26 -4.73
N TYR A 385 10.76 10.36 -5.04
CA TYR A 385 11.06 10.81 -6.41
C TYR A 385 11.80 9.73 -7.21
N LEU A 386 12.84 9.11 -6.62
CA LEU A 386 13.57 8.02 -7.25
C LEU A 386 12.70 6.79 -7.49
N TYR A 387 11.66 6.58 -6.68
CA TYR A 387 10.76 5.44 -6.84
C TYR A 387 9.67 5.70 -7.88
N PHE A 388 8.90 6.80 -7.76
CA PHE A 388 7.73 7.07 -8.59
C PHE A 388 7.99 7.90 -9.86
N GLY A 389 9.13 8.60 -9.95
CA GLY A 389 9.41 9.53 -11.04
C GLY A 389 9.58 8.86 -12.41
N ILE A 390 9.34 9.66 -13.47
CA ILE A 390 9.48 9.33 -14.90
C ILE A 390 10.96 9.03 -15.26
N THR A 391 11.21 8.49 -16.45
CA THR A 391 12.55 8.33 -17.03
C THR A 391 13.32 9.66 -17.07
N ASN A 392 14.66 9.62 -16.96
CA ASN A 392 15.59 10.77 -16.89
C ASN A 392 15.58 11.53 -15.55
N LYS A 393 15.84 10.80 -14.47
CA LYS A 393 15.99 11.39 -13.12
C LYS A 393 17.35 12.06 -12.97
N SER A 394 17.37 13.30 -12.52
CA SER A 394 18.59 14.01 -12.09
C SER A 394 18.36 14.79 -10.79
N ALA A 395 19.42 15.36 -10.23
CA ALA A 395 19.33 16.24 -9.06
C ALA A 395 18.65 17.57 -9.40
N GLU A 396 18.89 18.07 -10.61
CA GLU A 396 18.28 19.28 -11.15
C GLU A 396 16.76 19.08 -11.32
N ASP A 397 16.33 17.99 -11.95
CA ASP A 397 14.89 17.67 -12.11
C ASP A 397 14.20 17.49 -10.75
N PHE A 398 14.89 16.91 -9.75
CA PHE A 398 14.36 16.82 -8.40
C PHE A 398 14.15 18.21 -7.78
N GLN A 399 15.15 19.09 -7.87
CA GLN A 399 15.08 20.45 -7.36
C GLN A 399 13.94 21.25 -8.01
N ASP A 400 13.78 21.14 -9.32
CA ASP A 400 12.73 21.83 -10.08
C ASP A 400 11.34 21.37 -9.61
N LYS A 401 11.12 20.06 -9.49
CA LYS A 401 9.85 19.49 -9.02
C LYS A 401 9.52 19.84 -7.57
N VAL A 402 10.53 19.85 -6.70
CA VAL A 402 10.36 20.28 -5.30
C VAL A 402 9.94 21.76 -5.28
N SER A 403 10.60 22.60 -6.06
CA SER A 403 10.31 24.04 -6.13
C SER A 403 8.89 24.30 -6.66
N GLU A 404 8.48 23.59 -7.72
CA GLU A 404 7.11 23.65 -8.27
C GLU A 404 6.07 23.21 -7.23
N SER A 405 6.31 22.09 -6.53
CA SER A 405 5.38 21.60 -5.50
C SER A 405 5.23 22.57 -4.33
N LEU A 406 6.33 23.22 -3.91
CA LEU A 406 6.31 24.23 -2.86
C LEU A 406 5.54 25.48 -3.29
N GLN A 407 5.76 25.97 -4.52
CA GLN A 407 5.02 27.12 -5.05
C GLN A 407 3.51 26.87 -5.12
N LEU A 408 3.10 25.67 -5.57
CA LEU A 408 1.70 25.27 -5.59
C LEU A 408 1.10 25.25 -4.18
N PHE A 409 1.84 24.70 -3.21
CA PHE A 409 1.38 24.63 -1.83
C PHE A 409 1.32 26.02 -1.15
N GLU A 410 2.33 26.87 -1.36
CA GLU A 410 2.36 28.24 -0.87
C GLU A 410 1.21 29.08 -1.46
N GLY A 411 0.91 28.90 -2.75
CA GLY A 411 -0.26 29.53 -3.39
C GLY A 411 -1.59 29.09 -2.76
N CYS A 412 -1.71 27.81 -2.36
CA CYS A 412 -2.88 27.38 -1.60
C CYS A 412 -2.96 28.05 -0.23
N LEU A 413 -1.83 28.15 0.49
CA LEU A 413 -1.78 28.77 1.82
C LEU A 413 -2.09 30.27 1.82
N THR A 414 -2.05 30.96 0.68
CA THR A 414 -2.47 32.37 0.61
C THR A 414 -3.98 32.55 0.70
N GLU A 415 -4.75 31.52 0.35
CA GLU A 415 -6.21 31.57 0.31
C GLU A 415 -6.86 30.66 1.35
N TYR A 416 -6.19 29.57 1.74
CA TYR A 416 -6.78 28.50 2.56
C TYR A 416 -5.92 28.13 3.76
N THR A 417 -6.55 27.42 4.71
CA THR A 417 -5.86 26.87 5.87
C THR A 417 -4.88 25.77 5.45
N MET A 418 -3.85 25.54 6.27
CA MET A 418 -2.90 24.45 6.05
C MET A 418 -3.61 23.09 5.90
N ARG A 419 -4.66 22.85 6.69
CA ARG A 419 -5.40 21.58 6.68
C ARG A 419 -6.25 21.42 5.42
N SER A 420 -6.93 22.47 4.97
CA SER A 420 -7.62 22.49 3.68
C SER A 420 -6.64 22.18 2.53
N CYS A 421 -5.48 22.84 2.51
CA CYS A 421 -4.45 22.58 1.50
C CYS A 421 -3.91 21.14 1.53
N VAL A 422 -3.69 20.57 2.72
CA VAL A 422 -3.20 19.19 2.85
C VAL A 422 -4.22 18.17 2.32
N TYR A 423 -5.51 18.42 2.51
CA TYR A 423 -6.58 17.50 2.06
C TYR A 423 -7.18 17.84 0.70
N ASN A 424 -6.64 18.85 0.01
CA ASN A 424 -7.07 19.23 -1.33
C ASN A 424 -6.56 18.23 -2.38
N THR A 425 -7.42 17.31 -2.80
CA THR A 425 -7.09 16.26 -3.78
C THR A 425 -6.60 16.82 -5.12
N THR A 426 -7.12 17.97 -5.56
CA THR A 426 -6.70 18.62 -6.82
C THR A 426 -5.27 19.13 -6.71
N LEU A 427 -4.93 19.82 -5.61
CA LEU A 427 -3.58 20.27 -5.32
C LEU A 427 -2.62 19.07 -5.21
N ASN A 428 -3.05 18.03 -4.48
CA ASN A 428 -2.27 16.81 -4.25
C ASN A 428 -1.92 16.09 -5.56
N ASN A 429 -2.84 16.06 -6.52
CA ASN A 429 -2.63 15.47 -7.84
C ASN A 429 -1.80 16.36 -8.78
N ALA A 430 -1.79 17.68 -8.57
CA ALA A 430 -1.03 18.63 -9.37
C ALA A 430 0.46 18.68 -8.97
N MET A 431 0.79 18.43 -7.70
CA MET A 431 2.18 18.47 -7.23
C MET A 431 3.03 17.33 -7.82
N PRO A 432 4.16 17.64 -8.50
CA PRO A 432 5.00 16.62 -9.14
C PRO A 432 5.75 15.71 -8.16
N VAL A 433 5.98 16.16 -6.92
CA VAL A 433 6.49 15.32 -5.82
C VAL A 433 5.61 15.49 -4.59
N SER A 434 5.29 14.37 -3.94
CA SER A 434 4.33 14.39 -2.83
C SER A 434 5.01 14.80 -1.51
N SER A 435 5.07 16.12 -1.30
CA SER A 435 5.53 16.76 -0.04
C SER A 435 4.59 16.52 1.14
N LEU A 436 3.34 16.12 0.87
CA LEU A 436 2.25 15.97 1.84
C LEU A 436 2.50 14.94 2.94
N HIS A 437 3.27 13.89 2.63
CA HIS A 437 3.63 12.85 3.59
C HIS A 437 4.27 13.43 4.86
N LEU A 438 5.03 14.52 4.73
CA LEU A 438 5.71 15.18 5.84
C LEU A 438 4.75 15.97 6.72
N LEU A 439 3.72 16.58 6.11
CA LEU A 439 2.72 17.39 6.81
C LEU A 439 1.71 16.53 7.59
N HIS A 440 1.45 15.30 7.12
CA HIS A 440 0.52 14.38 7.80
C HIS A 440 1.05 13.89 9.16
N ILE A 441 2.37 13.83 9.37
CA ILE A 441 2.94 13.49 10.69
C ILE A 441 2.48 14.48 11.76
N HIS A 442 2.33 15.76 11.40
CA HIS A 442 1.94 16.84 12.31
C HIS A 442 0.42 16.90 12.54
N LEU A 443 -0.39 16.42 11.60
CA LEU A 443 -1.84 16.25 11.81
C LEU A 443 -2.15 14.99 12.64
N LEU A 444 -1.22 14.03 12.70
CA LEU A 444 -1.35 12.82 13.50
C LEU A 444 -0.91 12.98 14.95
N SER A 445 -0.11 13.99 15.29
CA SER A 445 0.24 14.29 16.70
C SER A 445 -0.95 14.79 17.53
N MET A 446 -2.16 14.71 16.99
CA MET A 446 -3.43 15.03 17.64
C MET A 446 -4.26 13.77 17.97
N PHE A 447 -3.65 12.58 17.90
CA PHE A 447 -4.22 11.30 18.35
C PHE A 447 -3.67 10.87 19.70
#